data_AF-C1LNR3-F1
#
_entry.id   AF-C1LNR3-F1
#
_cell.length_a   1.000
_cell.length_b   1.000
_cell.length_c   1.000
_cell.angle_alpha   90.00
_cell.angle_beta   90.00
_cell.angle_gamma   90.00
#
_symmetry.space_group_name_H-M   'P 1'
#
loop_
_entity.id
_entity.type
_entity.pdbx_description
1 polymer ?
#
loop_
_entity_poly.entity_id
_entity_poly.type
_entity_poly.pdbx_seq_one_letter_code
_entity_poly.pdbx_strand_id
1 'polypeptide(L)'
;MVDVNKPLIEFFLKAAPSDRKERGACLISQQWFMTLYCLVEKGLINLRVTPMTMDVPPANYVKLNAARHLPIAWIESGILDGEDASGLVISSTESLETLLIKLKCANLNPNLAESDVRAAEKNFEDLYSSLMQYIKNDTKKPLCSVLSNLNAYLASAAKPLCHG
;
A
#
# COMPACT_ATOMS: atom_id res chain seq x y z
N MET A 1 7.01 -24.34 9.10
CA MET A 1 8.40 -23.88 9.32
C MET A 1 8.51 -22.49 8.72
N VAL A 2 9.01 -21.51 9.47
CA VAL A 2 9.29 -20.18 8.92
C VAL A 2 10.49 -20.36 7.99
N ASP A 3 10.32 -20.08 6.70
CA ASP A 3 11.43 -20.09 5.76
C ASP A 3 12.39 -18.95 6.15
N VAL A 4 13.57 -19.32 6.65
CA VAL A 4 14.59 -18.39 7.17
C VAL A 4 15.11 -17.46 6.07
N ASN A 5 14.96 -17.84 4.80
CA ASN A 5 15.38 -17.02 3.67
C ASN A 5 14.32 -16.00 3.25
N LYS A 6 13.06 -16.20 3.62
CA LYS A 6 11.95 -15.37 3.17
C LYS A 6 11.92 -14.03 3.92
N PRO A 7 11.97 -12.88 3.23
CA PRO A 7 11.98 -11.57 3.88
C PRO A 7 10.80 -11.39 4.85
N LEU A 8 11.12 -11.05 6.09
CA LEU A 8 10.16 -10.55 7.08
C LEU A 8 10.16 -9.03 7.01
N ILE A 9 9.06 -8.49 6.51
CA ILE A 9 8.84 -7.05 6.44
C ILE A 9 7.98 -6.65 7.62
N GLU A 10 8.45 -5.67 8.38
CA GLU A 10 7.60 -5.00 9.36
C GLU A 10 7.15 -3.65 8.82
N PHE A 11 5.84 -3.45 8.85
CA PHE A 11 5.14 -2.30 8.30
C PHE A 11 4.50 -1.47 9.42
N PHE A 12 4.97 -0.25 9.59
CA PHE A 12 4.46 0.70 10.56
C PHE A 12 3.46 1.64 9.90
N LEU A 13 2.30 1.79 10.54
CA LEU A 13 1.27 2.73 10.12
C LEU A 13 0.66 3.44 11.32
N LYS A 14 -0.04 4.54 11.03
CA LYS A 14 -0.77 5.29 12.04
C LYS A 14 -1.86 4.39 12.64
N ALA A 15 -1.88 4.28 13.96
CA ALA A 15 -2.95 3.61 14.69
C ALA A 15 -4.27 4.40 14.64
N ALA A 16 -5.39 3.73 14.91
CA ALA A 16 -6.68 4.38 15.01
C ALA A 16 -6.70 5.35 16.23
N PRO A 17 -7.32 6.54 16.10
CA PRO A 17 -7.44 7.46 17.23
C PRO A 17 -8.22 6.89 18.42
N SER A 18 -9.18 5.99 18.15
CA SER A 18 -10.05 5.36 19.15
C SER A 18 -9.43 4.13 19.82
N ASP A 19 -8.56 3.41 19.12
CA ASP A 19 -7.84 2.24 19.65
C ASP A 19 -6.44 2.18 19.05
N ARG A 20 -5.43 2.30 19.91
CA ARG A 20 -4.02 2.33 19.50
C ARG A 20 -3.50 0.98 19.01
N LYS A 21 -4.25 -0.11 19.23
CA LYS A 21 -3.92 -1.45 18.71
C LYS A 21 -4.46 -1.66 17.29
N GLU A 22 -5.41 -0.85 16.87
CA GLU A 22 -6.06 -0.97 15.57
C GLU A 22 -5.42 -0.07 14.52
N ARG A 23 -5.59 -0.44 13.25
CA ARG A 23 -5.10 0.30 12.10
C ARG A 23 -5.93 1.57 11.89
N GLY A 24 -5.27 2.71 11.68
CA GLY A 24 -5.93 3.97 11.35
C GLY A 24 -6.38 4.05 9.88
N ALA A 25 -7.28 4.98 9.57
CA ALA A 25 -7.92 5.14 8.26
C ALA A 25 -7.08 5.92 7.22
N CYS A 26 -5.74 5.80 7.26
CA CYS A 26 -4.89 6.49 6.28
C CYS A 26 -4.89 5.75 4.94
N LEU A 27 -5.32 6.42 3.86
CA LEU A 27 -5.41 5.82 2.52
C LEU A 27 -4.06 5.36 1.98
N ILE A 28 -2.98 6.14 2.20
CA ILE A 28 -1.63 5.76 1.75
C ILE A 28 -1.15 4.52 2.50
N SER A 29 -1.37 4.45 3.82
CA SER A 29 -1.07 3.24 4.61
C SER A 29 -1.87 2.04 4.15
N GLN A 30 -3.14 2.24 3.77
CA GLN A 30 -3.98 1.18 3.24
C GLN A 30 -3.48 0.67 1.88
N GLN A 31 -3.08 1.57 0.98
CA GLN A 31 -2.47 1.22 -0.30
C GLN A 31 -1.20 0.38 -0.11
N TRP A 32 -0.30 0.82 0.76
CA TRP A 32 0.92 0.07 1.08
C TRP A 32 0.61 -1.29 1.70
N PHE A 33 -0.34 -1.34 2.64
CA PHE A 33 -0.79 -2.59 3.24
C PHE A 33 -1.29 -3.56 2.18
N MET A 34 -2.15 -3.11 1.26
CA MET A 34 -2.66 -3.95 0.18
C MET A 34 -1.54 -4.47 -0.72
N THR A 35 -0.62 -3.60 -1.16
CA THR A 35 0.54 -3.99 -1.97
C THR A 35 1.39 -5.05 -1.27
N LEU A 36 1.74 -4.83 -0.01
CA LEU A 36 2.54 -5.79 0.77
C LEU A 36 1.77 -7.09 1.02
N TYR A 37 0.46 -7.02 1.24
CA TYR A 37 -0.38 -8.20 1.44
C TYR A 37 -0.47 -9.07 0.18
N CYS A 38 -0.55 -8.46 -1.01
CA CYS A 38 -0.46 -9.21 -2.27
C CYS A 38 0.85 -10.01 -2.39
N LEU A 39 1.97 -9.48 -1.86
CA LEU A 39 3.24 -10.21 -1.82
C LEU A 39 3.21 -11.37 -0.82
N VAL A 40 2.49 -11.21 0.30
CA VAL A 40 2.25 -12.30 1.26
C VAL A 40 1.45 -13.42 0.60
N GLU A 41 0.36 -13.09 -0.10
CA GLU A 41 -0.49 -14.06 -0.81
C GLU A 41 0.27 -14.81 -1.91
N LYS A 42 1.19 -14.13 -2.61
CA LYS A 42 2.11 -14.75 -3.57
C LYS A 42 3.24 -15.56 -2.91
N GLY A 43 3.31 -15.59 -1.59
CA GLY A 43 4.32 -16.33 -0.85
C GLY A 43 5.71 -15.69 -0.83
N LEU A 44 5.86 -14.42 -1.25
CA LEU A 44 7.15 -13.76 -1.45
C LEU A 44 7.74 -13.15 -0.17
N ILE A 45 6.89 -12.68 0.74
CA ILE A 45 7.31 -12.07 2.02
C ILE A 45 6.46 -12.57 3.18
N ASN A 46 6.99 -12.44 4.40
CA ASN A 46 6.21 -12.42 5.63
C ASN A 46 5.96 -10.97 6.01
N LEU A 47 4.77 -10.65 6.51
CA LEU A 47 4.40 -9.28 6.86
C LEU A 47 3.98 -9.21 8.33
N ARG A 48 4.66 -8.37 9.10
CA ARG A 48 4.23 -7.91 10.42
C ARG A 48 3.68 -6.51 10.28
N VAL A 49 2.47 -6.28 10.79
CA VAL A 49 1.83 -4.96 10.76
C VAL A 49 1.82 -4.40 12.16
N THR A 50 2.41 -3.23 12.33
CA THR A 50 2.58 -2.59 13.63
C THR A 50 1.90 -1.22 13.62
N PRO A 51 0.62 -1.13 14.03
CA PRO A 51 -0.04 0.13 14.29
C PRO A 51 0.68 0.87 15.42
N MET A 52 0.95 2.16 15.22
CA MET A 52 1.66 2.96 16.21
C MET A 52 1.21 4.42 16.23
N THR A 53 1.52 5.08 17.35
CA THR A 53 1.41 6.54 17.50
C THR A 53 2.80 7.14 17.67
N MET A 54 2.96 8.41 17.29
CA MET A 54 4.25 9.10 17.42
C MET A 54 4.59 9.46 18.88
N ASP A 55 3.59 9.45 19.77
CA ASP A 55 3.77 9.77 21.20
C ASP A 55 4.50 8.64 21.95
N VAL A 56 4.30 7.39 21.52
CA VAL A 56 4.91 6.19 22.12
C VAL A 56 5.39 5.28 20.99
N PRO A 57 6.46 5.67 20.28
CA PRO A 57 6.94 4.90 19.14
C PRO A 57 7.61 3.59 19.62
N PRO A 58 7.35 2.46 18.94
CA PRO A 58 8.06 1.20 19.17
C PRO A 58 9.59 1.34 19.02
N ALA A 59 10.37 0.58 19.80
CA ALA A 59 11.83 0.71 19.81
C ALA A 59 12.48 0.39 18.45
N ASN A 60 11.94 -0.58 17.72
CA ASN A 60 12.32 -0.91 16.35
C ASN A 60 12.04 0.24 15.38
N TYR A 61 10.93 0.97 15.51
CA TYR A 61 10.68 2.18 14.70
C TYR A 61 11.73 3.27 14.99
N VAL A 62 12.06 3.50 16.26
CA VAL A 62 13.05 4.53 16.65
C VAL A 62 14.42 4.24 16.05
N LYS A 63 14.82 2.97 15.97
CA LYS A 63 16.10 2.54 15.37
C LYS A 63 16.22 2.87 13.89
N LEU A 64 15.12 3.03 13.16
CA LEU A 64 15.15 3.34 11.74
C LEU A 64 15.76 4.72 11.45
N ASN A 65 15.84 5.60 12.46
CA ASN A 65 16.22 7.01 12.33
C ASN A 65 15.50 7.72 11.16
N ALA A 66 14.32 7.19 10.79
CA ALA A 66 13.54 7.68 9.70
C ALA A 66 12.92 9.01 10.10
N ALA A 67 12.76 9.92 9.14
CA ALA A 67 12.21 11.24 9.32
C ALA A 67 10.71 11.21 9.68
N ARG A 68 10.34 10.64 10.83
CA ARG A 68 9.05 10.73 11.53
C ARG A 68 7.79 10.67 10.65
N HIS A 69 7.81 9.97 9.52
CA HIS A 69 6.66 9.85 8.63
C HIS A 69 6.09 8.43 8.68
N LEU A 70 4.80 8.33 8.38
CA LEU A 70 4.03 7.10 8.24
C LEU A 70 3.24 7.19 6.93
N PRO A 71 3.04 6.09 6.20
CA PRO A 71 3.58 4.76 6.47
C PRO A 71 5.11 4.65 6.29
N ILE A 72 5.70 3.61 6.88
CA ILE A 72 7.09 3.19 6.62
C ILE A 72 7.20 1.68 6.85
N ALA A 73 8.06 1.00 6.10
CA ALA A 73 8.39 -0.40 6.35
C ALA A 73 9.91 -0.60 6.42
N TRP A 74 10.31 -1.76 6.90
CA TRP A 74 11.69 -2.22 6.80
C TRP A 74 11.74 -3.74 6.73
N ILE A 75 12.84 -4.26 6.19
CA ILE A 75 13.11 -5.70 6.21
C ILE A 75 13.79 -6.01 7.55
N GLU A 76 13.06 -6.65 8.45
CA GLU A 76 13.56 -7.07 9.76
C GLU A 76 14.60 -8.20 9.61
N SER A 77 14.35 -9.12 8.68
CA SER A 77 15.26 -10.22 8.35
C SER A 77 14.97 -10.83 6.99
N GLY A 78 15.92 -11.59 6.45
CA GLY A 78 15.75 -12.45 5.27
C GLY A 78 16.56 -12.02 4.06
N ILE A 79 16.43 -12.78 2.98
CA ILE A 79 17.26 -12.66 1.78
C ILE A 79 16.46 -12.02 0.64
N LEU A 80 17.04 -11.03 -0.02
CA LEU A 80 16.48 -10.41 -1.21
C LEU A 80 17.53 -10.44 -2.33
N ASP A 81 17.17 -11.04 -3.48
CA ASP A 81 18.07 -11.19 -4.64
C ASP A 81 19.40 -11.92 -4.32
N GLY A 82 19.37 -12.84 -3.35
CA GLY A 82 20.54 -13.63 -2.92
C GLY A 82 21.41 -12.98 -1.84
N GLU A 83 21.10 -11.76 -1.41
CA GLU A 83 21.84 -11.03 -0.38
C GLU A 83 21.00 -10.81 0.89
N ASP A 84 21.66 -10.72 2.04
CA ASP A 84 20.99 -10.32 3.29
C ASP A 84 20.45 -8.90 3.15
N ALA A 85 19.14 -8.77 3.32
CA ALA A 85 18.43 -7.51 3.16
C ALA A 85 17.98 -6.91 4.51
N SER A 86 18.39 -7.52 5.62
CA SER A 86 18.08 -7.07 6.97
C SER A 86 18.50 -5.60 7.18
N GLY A 87 17.59 -4.79 7.72
CA GLY A 87 17.80 -3.36 7.94
C GLY A 87 17.46 -2.45 6.75
N LEU A 88 17.09 -2.99 5.59
CA LEU A 88 16.68 -2.16 4.46
C LEU A 88 15.36 -1.43 4.76
N VAL A 89 15.39 -0.10 4.66
CA VAL A 89 14.24 0.78 4.92
C VAL A 89 13.46 1.06 3.65
N ILE A 90 12.13 1.03 3.75
CA ILE A 90 11.17 1.33 2.68
C ILE A 90 10.34 2.52 3.15
N SER A 91 10.70 3.72 2.70
CA SER A 91 10.18 5.00 3.19
C SER A 91 9.39 5.81 2.16
N SER A 92 9.41 5.39 0.89
CA SER A 92 8.70 6.05 -0.20
C SER A 92 8.09 5.04 -1.18
N THR A 93 7.19 5.52 -2.04
CA THR A 93 6.61 4.70 -3.12
C THR A 93 7.70 4.15 -4.04
N GLU A 94 8.73 4.94 -4.36
CA GLU A 94 9.84 4.48 -5.21
C GLU A 94 10.65 3.35 -4.53
N SER A 95 10.86 3.43 -3.21
CA SER A 95 11.52 2.35 -2.47
C SER A 95 10.66 1.08 -2.38
N LEU A 96 9.33 1.22 -2.33
CA LEU A 96 8.39 0.12 -2.37
C LEU A 96 8.38 -0.55 -3.75
N GLU A 97 8.41 0.23 -4.83
CA GLU A 97 8.56 -0.29 -6.20
C GLU A 97 9.90 -1.02 -6.39
N THR A 98 10.98 -0.48 -5.83
CA THR A 98 12.29 -1.14 -5.84
C THR A 98 12.23 -2.52 -5.18
N LEU A 99 11.52 -2.64 -4.04
CA LEU A 99 11.27 -3.94 -3.40
C LEU A 99 10.52 -4.90 -4.34
N LEU A 100 9.45 -4.43 -4.99
CA LEU A 100 8.67 -5.24 -5.93
C LEU A 100 9.52 -5.77 -7.08
N ILE A 101 10.39 -4.93 -7.64
CA ILE A 101 11.33 -5.30 -8.70
C ILE A 101 12.31 -6.37 -8.21
N LYS A 102 12.90 -6.19 -7.02
CA LYS A 102 13.83 -7.16 -6.44
C LYS A 102 13.18 -8.51 -6.15
N LEU A 103 11.91 -8.51 -5.75
CA LEU A 103 11.08 -9.72 -5.58
C LEU A 103 10.59 -10.34 -6.90
N LYS A 104 11.03 -9.80 -8.05
CA LYS A 104 10.58 -10.18 -9.40
C LYS A 104 9.05 -10.15 -9.55
N CYS A 105 8.40 -9.21 -8.86
CA CYS A 105 6.95 -9.01 -8.83
C CYS A 105 6.59 -7.54 -9.11
N ALA A 106 7.27 -6.93 -10.07
CA ALA A 106 6.99 -5.57 -10.50
C ALA A 106 5.52 -5.40 -10.90
N ASN A 107 4.93 -4.26 -10.52
CA ASN A 107 3.53 -3.90 -10.76
C ASN A 107 2.49 -4.89 -10.19
N LEU A 108 2.88 -5.87 -9.37
CA LEU A 108 2.07 -6.98 -8.85
C LEU A 108 1.42 -7.89 -9.92
N ASN A 109 1.32 -7.42 -11.15
CA ASN A 109 0.84 -8.10 -12.34
C ASN A 109 1.58 -7.56 -13.58
N PRO A 110 2.64 -8.26 -14.04
CA PRO A 110 3.40 -7.82 -15.21
C PRO A 110 2.63 -8.00 -16.53
N ASN A 111 1.47 -8.66 -16.54
CA ASN A 111 0.69 -8.92 -17.74
C ASN A 111 -0.29 -7.80 -18.09
N LEU A 112 -0.33 -6.71 -17.31
CA LEU A 112 -1.21 -5.58 -17.57
C LEU A 112 -0.70 -4.73 -18.71
N ALA A 113 -1.56 -4.44 -19.68
CA ALA A 113 -1.27 -3.49 -20.73
C ALA A 113 -1.24 -2.07 -20.16
N GLU A 114 -0.25 -1.28 -20.57
CA GLU A 114 -0.11 0.13 -20.16
C GLU A 114 -1.36 0.97 -20.51
N SER A 115 -2.05 0.63 -21.61
CA SER A 115 -3.31 1.27 -21.99
C SER A 115 -4.41 1.04 -20.96
N ASP A 116 -4.48 -0.18 -20.40
CA ASP A 116 -5.51 -0.55 -19.44
C ASP A 116 -5.26 0.18 -18.11
N VAL A 117 -4.00 0.20 -17.65
CA VAL A 117 -3.59 0.92 -16.43
C VAL A 117 -3.96 2.41 -16.54
N ARG A 118 -3.58 3.06 -17.64
CA ARG A 118 -3.93 4.48 -17.87
C ARG A 118 -5.44 4.72 -17.93
N ALA A 119 -6.18 3.81 -18.54
CA ALA A 119 -7.64 3.91 -18.59
C ALA A 119 -8.25 3.83 -17.19
N ALA A 120 -7.76 2.94 -16.31
CA ALA A 120 -8.21 2.93 -14.92
C ALA A 120 -7.81 4.19 -14.17
N GLU A 121 -6.53 4.60 -14.19
CA GLU A 121 -6.04 5.79 -13.49
C GLU A 121 -6.92 7.02 -13.78
N LYS A 122 -7.24 7.25 -15.05
CA LYS A 122 -8.14 8.33 -15.49
C LYS A 122 -9.54 8.26 -14.90
N ASN A 123 -10.07 7.05 -14.67
CA ASN A 123 -11.39 6.90 -14.05
C ASN A 123 -11.36 7.03 -12.52
N PHE A 124 -10.21 6.85 -11.88
CA PHE A 124 -10.05 6.89 -10.42
C PHE A 124 -9.48 8.22 -9.88
N GLU A 125 -8.75 8.99 -10.70
CA GLU A 125 -7.96 10.17 -10.25
C GLU A 125 -8.80 11.21 -9.47
N ASP A 126 -10.04 11.45 -9.91
CA ASP A 126 -10.92 12.47 -9.33
C ASP A 126 -11.78 11.98 -8.16
N LEU A 127 -11.72 10.69 -7.81
CA LEU A 127 -12.62 10.11 -6.81
C LEU A 127 -12.38 10.72 -5.42
N TYR A 128 -11.11 10.76 -4.99
CA TYR A 128 -10.77 11.28 -3.67
C TYR A 128 -11.02 12.78 -3.57
N SER A 129 -10.62 13.56 -4.59
CA SER A 129 -10.83 15.00 -4.61
C SER A 129 -12.32 15.35 -4.57
N SER A 130 -13.14 14.66 -5.36
CA SER A 130 -14.60 14.83 -5.38
C SER A 130 -15.27 14.43 -4.07
N LEU A 131 -14.82 13.33 -3.45
CA LEU A 131 -15.30 12.93 -2.11
C LEU A 131 -14.98 13.99 -1.05
N MET A 132 -13.77 14.55 -1.07
CA MET A 132 -13.37 15.58 -0.12
C MET A 132 -14.13 16.90 -0.34
N GLN A 133 -14.46 17.25 -1.58
CA GLN A 133 -15.35 18.37 -1.88
C GLN A 133 -16.76 18.14 -1.35
N TYR A 134 -17.29 16.93 -1.47
CA TYR A 134 -18.57 16.58 -0.90
C TYR A 134 -18.58 16.69 0.63
N ILE A 135 -17.58 16.10 1.32
CA ILE A 135 -17.48 16.13 2.78
C ILE A 135 -17.36 17.57 3.30
N LYS A 136 -16.58 18.43 2.63
CA LYS A 136 -16.32 19.80 3.08
C LYS A 136 -17.44 20.78 2.73
N ASN A 137 -18.03 20.63 1.55
CA ASN A 137 -18.88 21.65 0.93
C ASN A 137 -20.28 21.14 0.51
N ASP A 138 -20.66 19.91 0.89
CA ASP A 138 -21.92 19.23 0.49
C ASP A 138 -22.15 19.20 -1.04
N THR A 139 -21.07 19.25 -1.82
CA THR A 139 -21.14 19.33 -3.28
C THR A 139 -21.24 17.92 -3.90
N LYS A 140 -22.47 17.46 -4.10
CA LYS A 140 -22.76 16.06 -4.54
C LYS A 140 -22.50 15.77 -6.01
N LYS A 141 -22.76 16.73 -6.90
CA LYS A 141 -22.78 16.50 -8.36
C LYS A 141 -21.46 15.92 -8.92
N PRO A 142 -20.26 16.46 -8.57
CA PRO A 142 -19.00 15.91 -9.06
C PRO A 142 -18.78 14.46 -8.63
N LEU A 143 -19.03 14.16 -7.34
CA LEU A 143 -18.89 12.80 -6.82
C LEU A 143 -19.82 11.81 -7.51
N CYS A 144 -21.10 12.15 -7.72
CA CYS A 144 -22.04 11.29 -8.44
C CYS A 144 -21.61 11.05 -9.90
N SER A 145 -21.04 12.08 -10.56
CA SER A 145 -20.50 11.97 -11.92
C SER A 145 -19.32 11.00 -11.96
N VAL A 146 -18.35 11.15 -11.06
CA VAL A 146 -17.18 10.26 -10.97
C VAL A 146 -17.61 8.82 -10.68
N LEU A 147 -18.53 8.60 -9.73
CA LEU A 147 -19.04 7.26 -9.42
C LEU A 147 -19.80 6.62 -10.59
N SER A 148 -20.54 7.43 -11.38
CA SER A 148 -21.24 6.93 -12.57
C SER A 148 -20.26 6.49 -13.66
N ASN A 149 -19.19 7.27 -13.88
CA ASN A 149 -18.13 6.93 -14.83
C ASN A 149 -17.38 5.66 -14.40
N LEU A 150 -17.04 5.56 -13.11
CA LEU A 150 -16.43 4.36 -12.52
C LEU A 150 -17.31 3.12 -12.71
N ASN A 151 -18.61 3.24 -12.45
CA ASN A 151 -19.54 2.13 -12.64
C ASN A 151 -19.62 1.69 -14.12
N ALA A 152 -19.66 2.64 -15.05
CA ALA A 152 -19.65 2.34 -16.48
C ALA A 152 -18.34 1.66 -16.91
N TYR A 153 -17.19 2.15 -16.42
CA TYR A 153 -15.88 1.55 -16.66
C TYR A 153 -15.82 0.11 -16.15
N LEU A 154 -16.19 -0.13 -14.88
CA LEU A 154 -16.19 -1.47 -14.27
C LEU A 154 -17.15 -2.43 -14.99
N ALA A 155 -18.34 -1.97 -15.39
CA ALA A 155 -19.28 -2.77 -16.16
C ALA A 155 -18.73 -3.18 -17.54
N SER A 156 -17.96 -2.29 -18.18
CA SER A 156 -17.31 -2.59 -19.46
C SER A 156 -16.12 -3.54 -19.34
N ALA A 157 -15.47 -3.57 -18.17
CA ALA A 157 -14.23 -4.32 -17.95
C ALA A 157 -14.44 -5.83 -17.73
N ALA A 158 -15.67 -6.30 -17.45
CA ALA A 158 -16.05 -7.71 -17.25
C ALA A 158 -15.07 -8.53 -16.38
N LYS A 159 -14.53 -7.92 -15.32
CA LYS A 159 -13.52 -8.52 -14.43
C LYS A 159 -13.82 -8.18 -12.96
N PRO A 160 -13.49 -9.07 -12.01
CA PRO A 160 -13.79 -8.87 -10.59
C PRO A 160 -12.92 -7.78 -9.92
N LEU A 161 -11.77 -7.44 -10.53
CA LEU A 161 -10.89 -6.36 -10.11
C LEU A 161 -10.65 -5.41 -11.29
N CYS A 162 -10.24 -4.16 -11.01
CA CYS A 162 -10.02 -3.13 -12.04
C CYS A 162 -9.10 -3.56 -13.19
N HIS A 163 -8.26 -4.57 -12.96
CA HIS A 163 -7.30 -5.09 -13.93
C HIS A 163 -7.25 -6.63 -14.02
N GLY A 164 -8.23 -7.35 -13.46
CA GLY A 164 -8.26 -8.83 -13.43
C GLY A 164 -8.11 -9.40 -12.05
#